data_AF-A0A519KRF8-F1
#
_entry.id   AF-A0A519KRF8-F1
#
_cell.length_a   1.000
_cell.length_b   1.000
_cell.length_c   1.000
_cell.angle_alpha   90.00
_cell.angle_beta   90.00
_cell.angle_gamma   90.00
#
_symmetry.space_group_name_H-M   'P 1'
#
loop_
_entity.id
_entity.type
_entity.pdbx_description
1 polymer ?
#
loop_
_entity_poly.entity_id
_entity_poly.type
_entity_poly.pdbx_seq_one_letter_code
_entity_poly.pdbx_strand_id
1 'polypeptide(L)'
;SIWRKLQRKAVGFSSLSDIYGFRVIVEAEDDCYRALGVIHRAWPMVPERFKDFISTPKSNNYRSLHTTIVGSAGLRIEMQIRTEAMDRVAEDGVAAHWAYKNHAYGLDREAMTASGLRDPLQNLRHLVQVIEHGEGGDDWVEHAKLEMYLDQVFVFTPKGSLITLPRGAMALDFAYAVHTEVGDTAAGVKVNGELKPMRTQLQNGDVVEIVRGQKREPPADWRSLTITGRARSAIRRQIRSTERDEFLRLGRGALDQTVSKACKSLVAVSLQPALEVLAIATEADLFETIGRGRLSPVAVAEILFPALKGKIASAVSKKKIQDNRARLFIRGSGLTPGISIHFGQCCTPLPGDRIVGIMEPEKGLTVHTIDCQKLAEFADDDSVWQDLQWTPQAEQGAVGIARLRATVKNGIGVLGQVTTLIGEVGGNIRNLNLAHRQEDFFDVLLDVEVQDAKHATTLIAALRANPSVENVDRVKG
;
A
#
# COMPACT_ATOMS: atom_id res chain seq x y z
N SER A 1 5.23 -46.35 -18.10
CA SER A 1 4.07 -45.71 -18.76
C SER A 1 2.74 -46.24 -18.24
N ILE A 2 2.50 -47.56 -18.27
CA ILE A 2 1.24 -48.23 -17.89
C ILE A 2 0.81 -47.96 -16.43
N TRP A 3 1.73 -48.10 -15.46
CA TRP A 3 1.48 -47.79 -14.04
C TRP A 3 0.97 -46.35 -13.81
N ARG A 4 1.57 -45.38 -14.50
CA ARG A 4 1.17 -43.95 -14.44
C ARG A 4 -0.20 -43.69 -15.09
N LYS A 5 -0.62 -44.49 -16.08
CA LYS A 5 -1.96 -44.41 -16.70
C LYS A 5 -3.05 -44.98 -15.78
N LEU A 6 -2.75 -46.07 -15.07
CA LEU A 6 -3.64 -46.70 -14.08
C LEU A 6 -3.92 -45.79 -12.89
N GLN A 7 -2.89 -45.15 -12.34
CA GLN A 7 -3.02 -44.28 -11.17
C GLN A 7 -3.79 -42.98 -11.45
N ARG A 8 -3.74 -42.46 -12.68
CA ARG A 8 -4.36 -41.18 -13.06
C ARG A 8 -5.84 -41.26 -13.41
N LYS A 9 -6.34 -42.41 -13.88
CA LYS A 9 -7.70 -42.51 -14.42
C LYS A 9 -8.70 -43.26 -13.52
N ALA A 10 -8.27 -43.92 -12.44
CA ALA A 10 -9.16 -44.67 -11.53
C ALA A 10 -10.19 -45.56 -12.28
N VAL A 11 -9.77 -46.21 -13.38
CA VAL A 11 -10.63 -47.09 -14.19
C VAL A 11 -10.19 -48.53 -14.01
N GLY A 12 -11.14 -49.45 -13.95
CA GLY A 12 -10.88 -50.89 -13.88
C GLY A 12 -10.04 -51.40 -15.06
N PHE A 13 -9.30 -52.48 -14.84
CA PHE A 13 -8.34 -53.05 -15.80
C PHE A 13 -8.95 -53.35 -17.18
N SER A 14 -10.26 -53.60 -17.25
CA SER A 14 -11.04 -53.80 -18.48
C SER A 14 -11.17 -52.57 -19.38
N SER A 15 -10.86 -51.36 -18.88
CA SER A 15 -10.92 -50.11 -19.64
C SER A 15 -9.54 -49.65 -20.19
N LEU A 16 -8.50 -50.45 -20.00
CA LEU A 16 -7.18 -50.26 -20.61
C LEU A 16 -7.22 -50.70 -22.09
N SER A 17 -8.04 -50.03 -22.89
CA SER A 17 -8.00 -50.18 -24.35
C SER A 17 -6.78 -49.48 -24.97
N ASP A 18 -6.08 -48.63 -24.23
CA ASP A 18 -4.91 -47.86 -24.70
C ASP A 18 -3.57 -48.67 -24.59
N ILE A 19 -3.61 -49.99 -24.79
CA ILE A 19 -2.42 -50.87 -24.76
C ILE A 19 -1.72 -50.88 -26.13
N TYR A 20 -2.48 -50.80 -27.22
CA TYR A 20 -1.95 -50.87 -28.58
C TYR A 20 -1.72 -49.47 -29.14
N GLY A 21 -0.45 -49.13 -29.33
CA GLY A 21 -0.01 -47.90 -29.97
C GLY A 21 0.76 -48.20 -31.24
N PHE A 22 0.34 -47.64 -32.37
CA PHE A 22 1.04 -47.75 -33.64
C PHE A 22 1.70 -46.42 -34.00
N ARG A 23 2.91 -46.51 -34.56
CA ARG A 23 3.69 -45.37 -35.03
C ARG A 23 3.79 -45.45 -36.55
N VAL A 24 3.43 -44.37 -37.22
CA VAL A 24 3.54 -44.20 -38.66
C VAL A 24 4.61 -43.14 -38.91
N ILE A 25 5.73 -43.56 -39.50
CA ILE A 25 6.83 -42.68 -39.88
C ILE A 25 6.71 -42.39 -41.37
N VAL A 26 6.70 -41.11 -41.73
CA VAL A 26 6.62 -40.62 -43.10
C VAL A 26 7.79 -39.70 -43.43
N GLU A 27 7.97 -39.35 -44.70
CA GLU A 27 9.09 -38.52 -45.15
C GLU A 27 8.86 -37.04 -44.88
N ALA A 28 7.73 -36.49 -45.35
CA ALA A 28 7.41 -35.07 -45.25
C ALA A 28 6.28 -34.77 -44.27
N GLU A 29 6.20 -33.50 -43.83
CA GLU A 29 5.14 -33.02 -42.93
C GLU A 29 3.75 -33.12 -43.58
N ASP A 30 3.64 -32.80 -44.87
CA ASP A 30 2.41 -32.96 -45.66
C ASP A 30 1.90 -34.40 -45.66
N ASP A 31 2.80 -35.38 -45.69
CA ASP A 31 2.45 -36.79 -45.67
C ASP A 31 1.89 -37.22 -44.32
N CYS A 32 2.20 -36.52 -43.23
CA CYS A 32 1.58 -36.77 -41.93
C CYS A 32 0.07 -36.54 -42.00
N TYR A 33 -0.35 -35.43 -42.62
CA TYR A 33 -1.76 -35.08 -42.79
C TYR A 33 -2.45 -35.96 -43.84
N ARG A 34 -1.76 -36.36 -44.90
CA ARG A 34 -2.28 -37.36 -45.86
C ARG A 34 -2.54 -38.69 -45.18
N ALA A 35 -1.57 -39.20 -44.40
CA ALA A 35 -1.72 -40.43 -43.64
C ALA A 35 -2.87 -40.35 -42.63
N LEU A 36 -3.02 -39.21 -41.93
CA LEU A 36 -4.16 -38.96 -41.05
C LEU A 36 -5.50 -39.09 -41.79
N GLY A 37 -5.61 -38.47 -42.97
CA GLY A 37 -6.79 -38.55 -43.81
C GLY A 37 -7.13 -39.97 -44.26
N VAL A 38 -6.12 -40.78 -44.61
CA VAL A 38 -6.30 -42.20 -44.94
C VAL A 38 -6.81 -42.99 -43.73
N ILE A 39 -6.19 -42.78 -42.56
CA ILE A 39 -6.55 -43.47 -41.31
C ILE A 39 -7.99 -43.16 -40.90
N HIS A 40 -8.41 -41.89 -40.95
CA HIS A 40 -9.77 -41.48 -40.56
C HIS A 40 -10.86 -41.90 -41.56
N ARG A 41 -10.49 -42.19 -42.82
CA ARG A 41 -11.41 -42.79 -43.80
C ARG A 41 -11.56 -44.29 -43.60
N ALA A 42 -10.48 -44.95 -43.21
CA ALA A 42 -10.47 -46.40 -42.98
C ALA A 42 -11.11 -46.79 -41.64
N TRP A 43 -10.92 -45.97 -40.59
CA TRP A 43 -11.46 -46.23 -39.26
C TRP A 43 -12.04 -44.97 -38.62
N PRO A 44 -13.20 -45.08 -37.94
CA PRO A 44 -13.76 -43.96 -37.20
C PRO A 44 -12.82 -43.49 -36.10
N MET A 45 -12.60 -42.16 -36.02
CA MET A 45 -11.88 -41.56 -34.90
C MET A 45 -12.75 -41.46 -33.65
N VAL A 46 -12.13 -41.46 -32.48
CA VAL A 46 -12.78 -41.14 -31.21
C VAL A 46 -12.76 -39.62 -31.01
N PRO A 47 -13.91 -38.95 -30.83
CA PRO A 47 -13.98 -37.51 -30.56
C PRO A 47 -13.12 -37.11 -29.35
N GLU A 48 -12.61 -35.87 -29.37
CA GLU A 48 -11.74 -35.28 -28.32
C GLU A 48 -10.39 -36.00 -28.09
N ARG A 49 -10.08 -37.04 -28.88
CA ARG A 49 -8.82 -37.79 -28.83
C ARG A 49 -7.91 -37.59 -30.04
N PHE A 50 -8.10 -36.46 -30.73
CA PHE A 50 -7.18 -35.98 -31.76
C PHE A 50 -6.34 -34.82 -31.19
N LYS A 51 -5.02 -34.86 -31.40
CA LYS A 51 -4.08 -33.80 -31.01
C LYS A 51 -3.06 -33.60 -32.10
N ASP A 52 -2.95 -32.38 -32.59
CA ASP A 52 -1.97 -31.98 -33.59
C ASP A 52 -0.78 -31.28 -32.92
N PHE A 53 0.24 -32.06 -32.55
CA PHE A 53 1.48 -31.50 -32.03
C PHE A 53 2.46 -31.08 -33.14
N ILE A 54 2.09 -31.23 -34.41
CA ILE A 54 2.90 -30.71 -35.52
C ILE A 54 2.68 -29.20 -35.61
N SER A 55 1.42 -28.76 -35.61
CA SER A 55 1.05 -27.34 -35.58
C SER A 55 1.20 -26.71 -34.19
N THR A 56 1.03 -27.50 -33.12
CA THR A 56 1.25 -27.06 -31.72
C THR A 56 2.31 -27.91 -31.00
N PRO A 57 3.61 -27.69 -31.26
CA PRO A 57 4.69 -28.45 -30.62
C PRO A 57 4.66 -28.32 -29.09
N LYS A 58 5.04 -29.39 -28.39
CA LYS A 58 5.18 -29.34 -26.92
C LYS A 58 6.43 -28.54 -26.51
N SER A 59 6.52 -28.15 -25.24
CA SER A 59 7.65 -27.38 -24.68
C SER A 59 9.03 -28.04 -24.85
N ASN A 60 9.08 -29.37 -24.95
CA ASN A 60 10.29 -30.13 -25.26
C ASN A 60 10.53 -30.31 -26.78
N ASN A 61 9.85 -29.53 -27.61
CA ASN A 61 9.89 -29.56 -29.06
C ASN A 61 9.38 -30.88 -29.68
N TYR A 62 8.61 -31.68 -28.93
CA TYR A 62 7.96 -32.89 -29.45
C TYR A 62 6.88 -32.53 -30.48
N ARG A 63 6.96 -33.15 -31.65
CA ARG A 63 6.04 -32.98 -32.79
C ARG A 63 5.52 -34.33 -33.30
N SER A 64 4.20 -34.48 -33.39
CA SER A 64 3.51 -35.67 -33.94
C SER A 64 1.99 -35.44 -33.99
N LEU A 65 1.28 -36.04 -34.94
CA LEU A 65 -0.17 -36.14 -34.91
C LEU A 65 -0.58 -37.36 -34.07
N HIS A 66 -1.44 -37.15 -33.08
CA HIS A 66 -1.99 -38.21 -32.25
C HIS A 66 -3.47 -38.35 -32.52
N THR A 67 -3.93 -39.55 -32.83
CA THR A 67 -5.36 -39.84 -32.97
C THR A 67 -5.69 -41.20 -32.38
N THR A 68 -6.85 -41.33 -31.75
CA THR A 68 -7.37 -42.64 -31.33
C THR A 68 -8.46 -43.07 -32.30
N ILE A 69 -8.32 -44.25 -32.88
CA ILE A 69 -9.31 -44.85 -33.78
C ILE A 69 -9.97 -46.08 -33.16
N VAL A 70 -11.12 -46.47 -33.70
CA VAL A 70 -11.79 -47.74 -33.36
C VAL A 70 -11.49 -48.76 -34.47
N GLY A 71 -10.71 -49.78 -34.14
CA GLY A 71 -10.36 -50.87 -35.05
C GLY A 71 -11.53 -51.81 -35.33
N SER A 72 -11.36 -52.71 -36.30
CA SER A 72 -12.39 -53.67 -36.76
C SER A 72 -12.93 -54.62 -35.68
N ALA A 73 -12.16 -54.87 -34.62
CA ALA A 73 -12.57 -55.67 -33.46
C ALA A 73 -13.18 -54.84 -32.30
N GLY A 74 -13.52 -53.57 -32.54
CA GLY A 74 -14.00 -52.64 -31.49
C GLY A 74 -12.92 -52.18 -30.51
N LEU A 75 -11.67 -52.60 -30.71
CA LEU A 75 -10.52 -52.18 -29.92
C LEU A 75 -10.15 -50.73 -30.25
N ARG A 76 -9.87 -49.93 -29.22
CA ARG A 76 -9.34 -48.58 -29.42
C ARG A 76 -7.84 -48.67 -29.66
N ILE A 77 -7.35 -47.98 -30.68
CA ILE A 77 -5.95 -48.00 -31.08
C ILE A 77 -5.44 -46.56 -31.11
N GLU A 78 -4.33 -46.30 -30.41
CA GLU A 78 -3.65 -45.01 -30.43
C GLU A 78 -2.69 -44.99 -31.64
N MET A 79 -2.84 -44.01 -32.53
CA MET A 79 -2.01 -43.84 -33.71
C MET A 79 -1.19 -42.56 -33.58
N GLN A 80 0.11 -42.67 -33.84
CA GLN A 80 1.05 -41.56 -33.80
C GLN A 80 1.71 -41.42 -35.17
N ILE A 81 1.50 -40.28 -35.84
CA ILE A 81 2.04 -40.01 -37.17
C ILE A 81 3.07 -38.90 -37.04
N ARG A 82 4.26 -39.08 -37.60
CA ARG A 82 5.34 -38.08 -37.55
C ARG A 82 6.37 -38.35 -38.63
N THR A 83 7.21 -37.35 -38.93
CA THR A 83 8.34 -37.56 -39.84
C THR A 83 9.50 -38.26 -39.14
N GLU A 84 10.46 -38.78 -39.92
CA GLU A 84 11.68 -39.38 -39.36
C GLU A 84 12.47 -38.38 -38.48
N ALA A 85 12.57 -37.12 -38.91
CA ALA A 85 13.21 -36.06 -38.13
C ALA A 85 12.49 -35.79 -36.81
N MET A 86 11.15 -35.77 -36.83
CA MET A 86 10.33 -35.61 -35.61
C MET A 86 10.48 -36.82 -34.67
N ASP A 87 10.67 -38.02 -35.22
CA ASP A 87 10.88 -39.23 -34.44
C ASP A 87 12.20 -39.22 -33.67
N ARG A 88 13.29 -38.81 -34.33
CA ARG A 88 14.60 -38.65 -33.68
C ARG A 88 14.55 -37.64 -32.54
N VAL A 89 13.91 -36.49 -32.73
CA VAL A 89 13.72 -35.49 -31.67
C VAL A 89 12.89 -36.05 -30.51
N ALA A 90 11.91 -36.90 -30.79
CA ALA A 90 11.04 -37.49 -29.79
C ALA A 90 11.70 -38.61 -28.95
N GLU A 91 12.61 -39.39 -29.55
CA GLU A 91 13.36 -40.46 -28.85
C GLU A 91 14.60 -39.90 -28.14
N ASP A 92 15.39 -39.08 -28.83
CA ASP A 92 16.72 -38.66 -28.36
C ASP A 92 16.73 -37.24 -27.75
N GLY A 93 15.65 -36.48 -27.87
CA GLY A 93 15.54 -35.11 -27.35
C GLY A 93 16.47 -34.11 -28.05
N VAL A 94 16.86 -33.05 -27.34
CA VAL A 94 17.72 -31.95 -27.88
C VAL A 94 19.11 -32.45 -28.29
N ALA A 95 19.53 -33.64 -27.85
CA ALA A 95 20.81 -34.25 -28.23
C ALA A 95 20.87 -34.70 -29.70
N ALA A 96 19.71 -34.92 -30.36
CA ALA A 96 19.64 -35.38 -31.75
C ALA A 96 20.22 -34.38 -32.76
N HIS A 97 20.27 -33.08 -32.43
CA HIS A 97 20.73 -32.04 -33.34
C HIS A 97 22.22 -31.73 -33.24
N TRP A 98 22.93 -32.26 -32.24
CA TRP A 98 24.37 -32.03 -32.07
C TRP A 98 25.25 -32.88 -33.00
N ALA A 99 24.72 -33.93 -33.61
CA ALA A 99 25.55 -34.99 -34.19
C ALA A 99 25.69 -34.98 -35.73
N TYR A 100 25.00 -34.12 -36.50
CA TYR A 100 25.02 -34.30 -37.97
C TYR A 100 25.02 -33.03 -38.84
N LYS A 101 26.19 -32.40 -38.95
CA LYS A 101 26.95 -32.14 -40.20
C LYS A 101 28.04 -31.09 -39.93
N ASN A 102 29.29 -31.48 -40.19
CA ASN A 102 30.49 -30.64 -40.36
C ASN A 102 30.99 -29.83 -39.15
N HIS A 103 32.02 -30.37 -38.49
CA HIS A 103 33.21 -29.68 -37.97
C HIS A 103 33.12 -28.21 -37.50
N ALA A 104 32.13 -27.87 -36.69
CA ALA A 104 32.19 -26.71 -35.80
C ALA A 104 31.32 -26.99 -34.57
N TYR A 105 31.92 -26.99 -33.38
CA TYR A 105 31.18 -26.89 -32.13
C TYR A 105 30.60 -25.47 -32.06
N GLY A 106 29.38 -25.30 -32.58
CA GLY A 106 28.71 -24.01 -32.63
C GLY A 106 27.22 -24.15 -32.95
N LEU A 107 26.40 -23.34 -32.29
CA LEU A 107 24.97 -23.22 -32.54
C LEU A 107 24.77 -22.57 -33.91
N ASP A 108 24.50 -23.37 -34.94
CA ASP A 108 24.18 -22.84 -36.25
C ASP A 108 22.71 -22.38 -36.28
N ARG A 109 22.52 -21.07 -36.08
CA ARG A 109 21.19 -20.43 -36.04
C ARG A 109 20.47 -20.54 -37.38
N GLU A 110 21.20 -20.62 -38.50
CA GLU A 110 20.62 -20.62 -39.84
C GLU A 110 20.02 -21.99 -40.20
N ALA A 111 20.66 -23.08 -39.79
CA ALA A 111 20.14 -24.45 -39.93
C ALA A 111 18.90 -24.73 -39.05
N MET A 112 18.79 -24.08 -37.89
CA MET A 112 17.64 -24.19 -36.97
C MET A 112 16.38 -23.48 -37.52
N THR A 113 16.55 -22.31 -38.16
CA THR A 113 15.44 -21.63 -38.86
C THR A 113 14.99 -22.36 -40.11
N ALA A 114 15.90 -22.99 -40.86
CA ALA A 114 15.56 -23.76 -42.06
C ALA A 114 14.77 -25.06 -41.76
N SER A 115 14.86 -25.58 -40.53
CA SER A 115 14.15 -26.78 -40.06
C SER A 115 12.85 -26.49 -39.29
N GLY A 116 12.44 -25.21 -39.18
CA GLY A 116 11.21 -24.81 -38.52
C GLY A 116 11.23 -24.94 -36.98
N LEU A 117 12.41 -25.09 -36.37
CA LEU A 117 12.56 -25.19 -34.92
C LEU A 117 12.52 -23.80 -34.28
N ARG A 118 11.65 -23.61 -33.26
CA ARG A 118 11.67 -22.41 -32.40
C ARG A 118 12.81 -22.51 -31.38
N ASP A 119 13.42 -21.36 -31.08
CA ASP A 119 14.54 -21.21 -30.14
C ASP A 119 14.22 -21.82 -28.75
N PRO A 120 14.83 -22.95 -28.36
CA PRO A 120 14.63 -23.57 -27.03
C PRO A 120 15.02 -22.64 -25.88
N LEU A 121 15.85 -21.63 -26.16
CA LEU A 121 16.32 -20.66 -25.17
C LEU A 121 15.27 -19.60 -24.83
N GLN A 122 14.14 -19.48 -25.53
CA GLN A 122 13.08 -18.54 -25.13
C GLN A 122 12.50 -18.90 -23.76
N ASN A 123 12.24 -20.18 -23.50
CA ASN A 123 11.72 -20.65 -22.22
C ASN A 123 12.78 -20.48 -21.10
N LEU A 124 14.05 -20.72 -21.42
CA LEU A 124 15.16 -20.49 -20.48
C LEU A 124 15.37 -19.00 -20.18
N ARG A 125 15.24 -18.10 -21.17
CA ARG A 125 15.32 -16.65 -20.97
C ARG A 125 14.20 -16.12 -20.07
N HIS A 126 12.99 -16.67 -20.21
CA HIS A 126 11.87 -16.32 -19.33
C HIS A 126 12.14 -16.77 -17.88
N LEU A 127 12.78 -17.93 -17.71
CA LEU A 127 13.20 -18.47 -16.43
C LEU A 127 14.34 -17.64 -15.80
N VAL A 128 15.28 -17.16 -16.62
CA VAL A 128 16.37 -16.24 -16.20
C VAL A 128 15.82 -14.88 -15.80
N GLN A 129 14.84 -14.32 -16.52
CA GLN A 129 14.20 -13.05 -16.12
C GLN A 129 13.47 -13.15 -14.78
N VAL A 130 12.87 -14.30 -14.47
CA VAL A 130 12.25 -14.58 -13.16
C VAL A 130 13.32 -14.67 -12.06
N ILE A 131 14.50 -15.23 -12.36
CA ILE A 131 15.65 -15.28 -11.44
C ILE A 131 16.20 -13.88 -11.16
N GLU A 132 16.31 -13.00 -12.17
CA GLU A 132 16.84 -11.64 -11.99
C GLU A 132 15.92 -10.71 -11.21
N HIS A 133 14.60 -10.98 -11.15
CA HIS A 133 13.61 -10.08 -10.56
C HIS A 133 12.87 -10.66 -9.32
N GLY A 134 13.20 -11.87 -8.90
CA GLY A 134 12.56 -12.55 -7.77
C GLY A 134 13.32 -12.36 -6.46
N GLU A 135 12.94 -11.37 -5.65
CA GLU A 135 13.42 -11.26 -4.27
C GLU A 135 12.55 -12.12 -3.33
N GLY A 136 13.05 -13.31 -2.97
CA GLY A 136 12.46 -14.19 -1.94
C GLY A 136 12.53 -15.67 -2.30
N GLY A 137 13.29 -16.46 -1.54
CA GLY A 137 13.52 -17.89 -1.80
C GLY A 137 12.28 -18.79 -1.77
N ASP A 138 11.21 -18.38 -1.08
CA ASP A 138 9.96 -19.15 -0.99
C ASP A 138 9.01 -18.93 -2.18
N ASP A 139 9.02 -17.75 -2.81
CA ASP A 139 8.17 -17.45 -3.97
C ASP A 139 8.59 -18.28 -5.20
N TRP A 140 9.89 -18.54 -5.36
CA TRP A 140 10.44 -19.30 -6.48
C TRP A 140 9.92 -20.74 -6.55
N VAL A 141 9.86 -21.43 -5.41
CA VAL A 141 9.46 -22.84 -5.34
C VAL A 141 7.99 -23.01 -5.73
N GLU A 142 7.12 -22.09 -5.34
CA GLU A 142 5.71 -22.11 -5.74
C GLU A 142 5.53 -21.83 -7.23
N HIS A 143 6.25 -20.85 -7.77
CA HIS A 143 6.16 -20.47 -9.18
C HIS A 143 6.61 -21.60 -10.12
N ALA A 144 7.74 -22.24 -9.83
CA ALA A 144 8.26 -23.33 -10.64
C ALA A 144 7.39 -24.60 -10.56
N LYS A 145 6.81 -24.91 -9.40
CA LYS A 145 5.94 -26.08 -9.21
C LYS A 145 4.63 -25.99 -10.00
N LEU A 146 4.05 -24.79 -10.12
CA LEU A 146 2.78 -24.58 -10.81
C LEU A 146 2.92 -24.70 -12.34
N GLU A 147 4.03 -24.24 -12.93
CA GLU A 147 4.23 -24.28 -14.39
C GLU A 147 4.56 -25.69 -14.93
N MET A 148 5.14 -26.57 -14.11
CA MET A 148 5.60 -27.90 -14.55
C MET A 148 4.50 -28.98 -14.61
N TYR A 149 3.30 -28.74 -14.08
CA TYR A 149 2.29 -29.79 -13.86
C TYR A 149 0.87 -29.55 -14.42
N LEU A 150 0.60 -28.45 -15.11
CA LEU A 150 -0.77 -28.12 -15.55
C LEU A 150 -1.02 -28.43 -17.04
N ASP A 151 -2.19 -29.00 -17.33
CA ASP A 151 -2.80 -28.93 -18.66
C ASP A 151 -2.80 -27.45 -19.10
N GLN A 152 -2.41 -27.14 -20.34
CA GLN A 152 -2.35 -25.76 -20.84
C GLN A 152 -3.63 -25.40 -21.61
N VAL A 153 -4.02 -24.13 -21.53
CA VAL A 153 -5.06 -23.53 -22.38
C VAL A 153 -4.43 -22.55 -23.39
N PHE A 154 -4.97 -22.57 -24.59
CA PHE A 154 -4.52 -21.85 -25.77
C PHE A 154 -5.54 -20.76 -26.11
N VAL A 155 -5.16 -19.51 -25.90
CA VAL A 155 -6.03 -18.35 -26.09
C VAL A 155 -5.43 -17.37 -27.09
N PHE A 156 -6.28 -16.64 -27.80
CA PHE A 156 -5.88 -15.74 -28.87
C PHE A 156 -6.09 -14.28 -28.48
N THR A 157 -5.16 -13.42 -28.91
CA THR A 157 -5.41 -11.98 -28.95
C THR A 157 -6.34 -11.65 -30.11
N PRO A 158 -7.00 -10.47 -30.14
CA PRO A 158 -7.83 -10.06 -31.28
C PRO A 158 -7.04 -9.93 -32.59
N LYS A 159 -5.70 -9.83 -32.50
CA LYS A 159 -4.77 -9.80 -33.63
C LYS A 159 -4.30 -11.19 -34.08
N GLY A 160 -4.84 -12.26 -33.49
CA GLY A 160 -4.51 -13.64 -33.84
C GLY A 160 -3.23 -14.19 -33.19
N SER A 161 -2.61 -13.47 -32.25
CA SER A 161 -1.44 -13.98 -31.54
C SER A 161 -1.85 -15.03 -30.50
N LEU A 162 -1.20 -16.19 -30.52
CA LEU A 162 -1.44 -17.28 -29.57
C LEU A 162 -0.70 -17.02 -28.25
N ILE A 163 -1.41 -17.12 -27.13
CA ILE A 163 -0.86 -17.06 -25.76
C ILE A 163 -1.22 -18.35 -25.02
N THR A 164 -0.23 -18.95 -24.38
CA THR A 164 -0.39 -20.17 -23.59
C THR A 164 -0.47 -19.84 -22.11
N LEU A 165 -1.51 -20.34 -21.44
CA LEU A 165 -1.75 -20.15 -20.01
C LEU A 165 -2.03 -21.50 -19.33
N PRO A 166 -1.84 -21.64 -18.01
CA PRO A 166 -2.26 -22.84 -17.31
C PRO A 166 -3.79 -23.00 -17.32
N ARG A 167 -4.28 -24.23 -17.30
CA ARG A 167 -5.72 -24.52 -17.23
C ARG A 167 -6.34 -23.86 -16.00
N GLY A 168 -7.47 -23.19 -16.22
CA GLY A 168 -8.18 -22.41 -15.21
C GLY A 168 -7.72 -20.95 -15.12
N ALA A 169 -6.68 -20.54 -15.88
CA ALA A 169 -6.27 -19.14 -15.94
C ALA A 169 -7.44 -18.22 -16.31
N MET A 170 -7.45 -17.03 -15.70
CA MET A 170 -8.52 -16.05 -15.88
C MET A 170 -8.07 -14.91 -16.79
N ALA A 171 -8.99 -14.02 -17.14
CA ALA A 171 -8.72 -12.87 -18.00
C ALA A 171 -7.56 -11.98 -17.50
N LEU A 172 -7.40 -11.84 -16.18
CA LEU A 172 -6.32 -11.04 -15.61
C LEU A 172 -4.95 -11.70 -15.80
N ASP A 173 -4.86 -13.03 -15.73
CA ASP A 173 -3.63 -13.77 -16.06
C ASP A 173 -3.23 -13.53 -17.53
N PHE A 174 -4.20 -13.52 -18.44
CA PHE A 174 -3.96 -13.18 -19.85
C PHE A 174 -3.44 -11.75 -20.01
N ALA A 175 -4.03 -10.78 -19.32
CA ALA A 175 -3.58 -9.38 -19.38
C ALA A 175 -2.09 -9.24 -18.98
N TYR A 176 -1.69 -9.86 -17.88
CA TYR A 176 -0.29 -9.86 -17.41
C TYR A 176 0.66 -10.70 -18.27
N ALA A 177 0.15 -11.72 -18.96
CA ALA A 177 0.90 -12.48 -19.97
C ALA A 177 1.19 -11.65 -21.22
N VAL A 178 0.24 -10.80 -21.64
CA VAL A 178 0.45 -9.85 -22.75
C VAL A 178 1.49 -8.80 -22.36
N HIS A 179 1.24 -8.05 -21.28
CA HIS A 179 2.16 -7.01 -20.78
C HIS A 179 1.78 -6.56 -19.36
N THR A 180 2.76 -6.19 -18.53
CA THR A 180 2.49 -5.72 -17.16
C THR A 180 1.57 -4.51 -17.13
N GLU A 181 1.80 -3.51 -17.99
CA GLU A 181 0.94 -2.32 -18.06
C GLU A 181 -0.51 -2.63 -18.49
N VAL A 182 -0.70 -3.67 -19.32
CA VAL A 182 -2.05 -4.11 -19.74
C VAL A 182 -2.77 -4.74 -18.55
N GLY A 183 -2.05 -5.50 -17.72
CA GLY A 183 -2.57 -6.01 -16.45
C GLY A 183 -2.91 -4.90 -15.46
N ASP A 184 -1.99 -3.95 -15.23
CA ASP A 184 -2.15 -2.87 -14.26
C ASP A 184 -3.30 -1.89 -14.61
N THR A 185 -3.67 -1.82 -15.89
CA THR A 185 -4.76 -0.97 -16.40
C THR A 185 -6.01 -1.75 -16.78
N ALA A 186 -6.07 -3.07 -16.51
CA ALA A 186 -7.20 -3.90 -16.88
C ALA A 186 -8.46 -3.54 -16.09
N ALA A 187 -9.47 -3.02 -16.77
CA ALA A 187 -10.76 -2.63 -16.16
C ALA A 187 -11.87 -3.65 -16.46
N GLY A 188 -11.77 -4.38 -17.57
CA GLY A 188 -12.74 -5.39 -17.98
C GLY A 188 -12.19 -6.29 -19.09
N VAL A 189 -12.97 -7.29 -19.48
CA VAL A 189 -12.61 -8.24 -20.52
C VAL A 189 -13.79 -8.51 -21.44
N LYS A 190 -13.51 -8.65 -22.73
CA LYS A 190 -14.41 -9.30 -23.69
C LYS A 190 -13.80 -10.62 -24.13
N VAL A 191 -14.63 -11.67 -24.14
CA VAL A 191 -14.25 -12.99 -24.65
C VAL A 191 -15.16 -13.32 -25.82
N ASN A 192 -14.58 -13.55 -26.99
CA ASN A 192 -15.30 -13.78 -28.25
C ASN A 192 -16.28 -12.63 -28.61
N GLY A 193 -15.88 -11.39 -28.31
CA GLY A 193 -16.67 -10.18 -28.59
C GLY A 193 -17.69 -9.79 -27.51
N GLU A 194 -17.98 -10.68 -26.55
CA GLU A 194 -18.94 -10.42 -25.47
C GLU A 194 -18.25 -10.01 -24.16
N LEU A 195 -18.80 -9.02 -23.46
CA LEU A 195 -18.32 -8.60 -22.15
C LEU A 195 -18.55 -9.71 -21.12
N LYS A 196 -17.48 -10.13 -20.43
CA LYS A 196 -17.53 -11.14 -19.38
C LYS A 196 -16.89 -10.65 -18.08
N PRO A 197 -17.24 -11.23 -16.92
CA PRO A 197 -16.56 -10.93 -15.67
C PRO A 197 -15.06 -11.28 -15.72
N MET A 198 -14.21 -10.50 -15.02
CA MET A 198 -12.75 -10.74 -14.96
C MET A 198 -12.37 -12.12 -14.37
N ARG A 199 -13.24 -12.71 -13.56
CA ARG A 199 -13.09 -14.06 -12.97
C ARG A 199 -13.38 -15.21 -13.92
N THR A 200 -13.75 -14.91 -15.18
CA THR A 200 -14.08 -15.94 -16.17
C THR A 200 -12.83 -16.73 -16.50
N GLN A 201 -12.91 -18.06 -16.35
CA GLN A 201 -11.85 -18.97 -16.76
C GLN A 201 -11.80 -19.08 -18.27
N LEU A 202 -10.60 -19.02 -18.83
CA LEU A 202 -10.38 -19.07 -20.26
C LEU A 202 -10.36 -20.51 -20.78
N GLN A 203 -10.93 -20.71 -21.96
CA GLN A 203 -11.01 -22.01 -22.64
C GLN A 203 -10.13 -22.01 -23.91
N ASN A 204 -9.85 -23.20 -24.42
CA ASN A 204 -9.12 -23.34 -25.68
C ASN A 204 -9.89 -22.70 -26.83
N GLY A 205 -9.21 -21.84 -27.59
CA GLY A 205 -9.78 -21.17 -28.76
C GLY A 205 -10.43 -19.82 -28.46
N ASP A 206 -10.52 -19.40 -27.20
CA ASP A 206 -11.10 -18.10 -26.83
C ASP A 206 -10.26 -16.95 -27.38
N VAL A 207 -10.93 -15.96 -27.97
CA VAL A 207 -10.35 -14.67 -28.35
C VAL A 207 -10.61 -13.66 -27.24
N VAL A 208 -9.54 -13.16 -26.60
CA VAL A 208 -9.63 -12.32 -25.40
C VAL A 208 -9.19 -10.89 -25.72
N GLU A 209 -10.09 -9.93 -25.50
CA GLU A 209 -9.83 -8.49 -25.60
C GLU A 209 -9.90 -7.86 -24.19
N ILE A 210 -8.81 -7.22 -23.76
CA ILE A 210 -8.75 -6.53 -22.47
C ILE A 210 -9.16 -5.07 -22.66
N VAL A 211 -10.18 -4.65 -21.92
CA VAL A 211 -10.62 -3.25 -21.85
C VAL A 211 -9.76 -2.54 -20.80
N ARG A 212 -9.00 -1.54 -21.25
CA ARG A 212 -8.09 -0.76 -20.40
C ARG A 212 -8.75 0.51 -19.87
N GLY A 213 -8.39 0.92 -18.67
CA GLY A 213 -8.83 2.18 -18.04
C GLY A 213 -7.67 2.94 -17.40
N GLN A 214 -7.99 3.87 -16.51
CA GLN A 214 -6.98 4.47 -15.62
C GLN A 214 -6.38 3.41 -14.70
N LYS A 215 -5.11 3.62 -14.31
CA LYS A 215 -4.42 2.77 -13.34
C LYS A 215 -5.22 2.75 -12.04
N ARG A 216 -5.75 1.57 -11.69
CA ARG A 216 -6.57 1.37 -10.47
C ARG A 216 -5.73 0.70 -9.40
N GLU A 217 -6.14 0.90 -8.15
CA GLU A 217 -5.66 0.07 -7.05
C GLU A 217 -6.08 -1.39 -7.29
N PRO A 218 -5.18 -2.36 -7.03
CA PRO A 218 -5.53 -3.76 -7.12
C PRO A 218 -6.71 -4.09 -6.21
N PRO A 219 -7.71 -4.87 -6.67
CA PRO A 219 -8.82 -5.27 -5.82
C PRO A 219 -8.31 -6.08 -4.61
N ALA A 220 -8.95 -5.91 -3.45
CA ALA A 220 -8.55 -6.57 -2.21
C ALA A 220 -8.42 -8.10 -2.35
N ASP A 221 -9.27 -8.72 -3.18
CA ASP A 221 -9.26 -10.15 -3.48
C ASP A 221 -8.56 -10.50 -4.82
N TRP A 222 -7.45 -9.82 -5.15
CA TRP A 222 -6.69 -10.08 -6.38
C TRP A 222 -6.16 -11.52 -6.51
N ARG A 223 -6.00 -12.23 -5.38
CA ARG A 223 -5.53 -13.62 -5.33
C ARG A 223 -6.55 -14.59 -5.93
N SER A 224 -7.85 -14.30 -5.82
CA SER A 224 -8.91 -15.12 -6.42
C SER A 224 -9.05 -14.88 -7.92
N LEU A 225 -8.52 -13.77 -8.44
CA LEU A 225 -8.60 -13.36 -9.84
C LEU A 225 -7.41 -13.81 -10.70
N THR A 226 -6.38 -14.40 -10.09
CA THR A 226 -5.14 -14.80 -10.78
C THR A 226 -4.60 -16.14 -10.28
N ILE A 227 -4.15 -16.95 -11.21
CA ILE A 227 -3.52 -18.25 -10.93
C ILE A 227 -2.02 -18.19 -11.20
N THR A 228 -1.60 -17.42 -12.20
CA THR A 228 -0.21 -17.41 -12.67
C THR A 228 0.72 -16.70 -11.69
N GLY A 229 1.93 -17.25 -11.51
CA GLY A 229 2.96 -16.64 -10.69
C GLY A 229 3.33 -15.23 -11.15
N ARG A 230 3.46 -15.04 -12.47
CA ARG A 230 3.74 -13.76 -13.10
C ARG A 230 2.72 -12.67 -12.72
N ALA A 231 1.42 -12.95 -12.87
CA ALA A 231 0.38 -11.99 -12.52
C ALA A 231 0.40 -11.67 -11.01
N ARG A 232 0.53 -12.70 -10.17
CA ARG A 232 0.59 -12.54 -8.70
C ARG A 232 1.77 -11.68 -8.26
N SER A 233 2.94 -11.86 -8.87
CA SER A 233 4.14 -11.08 -8.54
C SER A 233 4.06 -9.64 -9.05
N ALA A 234 3.48 -9.42 -10.23
CA ALA A 234 3.20 -8.09 -10.75
C ALA A 234 2.23 -7.30 -9.85
N ILE A 235 1.12 -7.93 -9.44
CA ILE A 235 0.13 -7.31 -8.54
C ILE A 235 0.77 -7.01 -7.17
N ARG A 236 1.55 -7.93 -6.60
CA ARG A 236 2.28 -7.68 -5.34
C ARG A 236 3.24 -6.50 -5.45
N ARG A 237 3.97 -6.39 -6.58
CA ARG A 237 4.84 -5.24 -6.84
C ARG A 237 4.05 -3.94 -6.89
N GLN A 238 2.89 -3.94 -7.55
CA GLN A 238 2.01 -2.77 -7.61
C GLN A 238 1.55 -2.36 -6.20
N ILE A 239 1.04 -3.29 -5.39
CA ILE A 239 0.60 -3.03 -4.01
C ILE A 239 1.73 -2.42 -3.19
N ARG A 240 2.92 -3.05 -3.21
CA ARG A 240 4.10 -2.54 -2.49
C ARG A 240 4.49 -1.14 -2.92
N SER A 241 4.42 -0.84 -4.22
CA SER A 241 4.73 0.50 -4.72
C SER A 241 3.73 1.55 -4.24
N THR A 242 2.43 1.25 -4.27
CA THR A 242 1.37 2.14 -3.80
C THR A 242 1.47 2.39 -2.30
N GLU A 243 1.69 1.34 -1.50
CA GLU A 243 1.93 1.47 -0.06
C GLU A 243 3.17 2.33 0.24
N ARG A 244 4.27 2.12 -0.50
CA ARG A 244 5.49 2.92 -0.32
C ARG A 244 5.22 4.39 -0.59
N ASP A 245 4.53 4.73 -1.68
CA ASP A 245 4.18 6.12 -2.02
C ASP A 245 3.30 6.77 -0.94
N GLU A 246 2.35 6.01 -0.36
CA GLU A 246 1.51 6.50 0.74
C GLU A 246 2.34 6.76 2.00
N PHE A 247 3.20 5.84 2.40
CA PHE A 247 4.06 6.01 3.58
C PHE A 247 5.07 7.14 3.39
N LEU A 248 5.61 7.34 2.20
CA LEU A 248 6.45 8.51 1.87
C LEU A 248 5.70 9.82 2.12
N ARG A 249 4.46 9.92 1.63
CA ARG A 249 3.61 11.11 1.81
C ARG A 249 3.31 11.35 3.29
N LEU A 250 2.93 10.31 4.03
CA LEU A 250 2.64 10.39 5.46
C LEU A 250 3.87 10.79 6.27
N GLY A 251 5.02 10.17 6.01
CA GLY A 251 6.26 10.46 6.71
C GLY A 251 6.77 11.87 6.48
N ARG A 252 6.69 12.36 5.24
CA ARG A 252 7.00 13.75 4.90
C ARG A 252 6.09 14.72 5.65
N GLY A 253 4.78 14.49 5.64
CA GLY A 253 3.81 15.32 6.36
C GLY A 253 4.02 15.31 7.87
N ALA A 254 4.36 14.15 8.46
CA ALA A 254 4.61 14.01 9.89
C ALA A 254 5.88 14.75 10.33
N LEU A 255 6.96 14.68 9.55
CA LEU A 255 8.19 15.43 9.82
C LEU A 255 7.94 16.93 9.68
N ASP A 256 7.27 17.36 8.60
CA ASP A 256 6.98 18.77 8.33
C ASP A 256 6.11 19.39 9.43
N GLN A 257 5.07 18.67 9.89
CA GLN A 257 4.26 19.10 11.03
C GLN A 257 5.09 19.23 12.32
N THR A 258 6.02 18.30 12.55
CA THR A 258 6.86 18.29 13.77
C THR A 258 7.84 19.46 13.77
N VAL A 259 8.45 19.75 12.63
CA VAL A 259 9.39 20.87 12.44
C VAL A 259 8.65 22.21 12.48
N SER A 260 7.45 22.29 11.89
CA SER A 260 6.59 23.48 11.94
C SER A 260 6.16 23.84 13.35
N LYS A 261 5.85 22.85 14.21
CA LYS A 261 5.57 23.06 15.65
C LYS A 261 6.73 23.68 16.42
N ALA A 262 7.95 23.58 15.89
CA ALA A 262 9.14 24.22 16.45
C ALA A 262 9.51 25.54 15.75
N CYS A 263 8.56 26.11 14.97
CA CYS A 263 8.74 27.35 14.19
C CYS A 263 9.90 27.28 13.18
N LYS A 264 10.16 26.09 12.62
CA LYS A 264 11.15 25.87 11.56
C LYS A 264 10.45 25.34 10.29
N SER A 265 11.16 25.38 9.17
CA SER A 265 10.68 24.89 7.88
C SER A 265 11.69 23.90 7.29
N LEU A 266 11.18 22.89 6.58
CA LEU A 266 11.98 21.91 5.83
C LEU A 266 12.40 22.41 4.44
N VAL A 267 11.84 23.52 3.95
CA VAL A 267 11.93 23.96 2.53
C VAL A 267 13.35 24.37 2.10
N ALA A 268 14.31 24.47 3.02
CA ALA A 268 15.71 24.79 2.72
C ALA A 268 16.72 24.02 3.59
N VAL A 269 16.31 22.92 4.22
CA VAL A 269 17.12 22.19 5.20
C VAL A 269 17.62 20.90 4.57
N SER A 270 18.94 20.72 4.58
CA SER A 270 19.57 19.48 4.12
C SER A 270 19.24 18.34 5.09
N LEU A 271 18.69 17.24 4.57
CA LEU A 271 18.39 16.03 5.35
C LEU A 271 19.61 15.12 5.52
N GLN A 272 20.72 15.42 4.85
CA GLN A 272 21.95 14.64 4.86
C GLN A 272 22.46 14.31 6.28
N PRO A 273 22.46 15.24 7.27
CA PRO A 273 22.91 14.91 8.62
C PRO A 273 22.06 13.82 9.29
N ALA A 274 20.75 13.80 9.02
CA ALA A 274 19.87 12.77 9.55
C ALA A 274 20.12 11.42 8.87
N LEU A 275 20.35 11.40 7.55
CA LEU A 275 20.66 10.19 6.80
C LEU A 275 21.94 9.50 7.30
N GLU A 276 23.00 10.28 7.53
CA GLU A 276 24.29 9.77 8.02
C GLU A 276 24.21 9.21 9.44
N VAL A 277 23.57 9.94 10.36
CA VAL A 277 23.42 9.52 11.76
C VAL A 277 22.53 8.28 11.89
N LEU A 278 21.49 8.17 11.07
CA LEU A 278 20.53 7.07 11.11
C LEU A 278 20.93 5.90 10.21
N ALA A 279 22.04 6.01 9.48
CA ALA A 279 22.50 5.04 8.49
C ALA A 279 21.42 4.69 7.43
N ILE A 280 20.71 5.71 6.93
CA ILE A 280 19.67 5.57 5.91
C ILE A 280 20.21 6.05 4.56
N ALA A 281 19.99 5.24 3.51
CA ALA A 281 20.59 5.49 2.20
C ALA A 281 19.97 6.68 1.45
N THR A 282 18.65 6.88 1.54
CA THR A 282 17.95 7.91 0.76
C THR A 282 16.92 8.67 1.58
N GLU A 283 16.62 9.91 1.17
CA GLU A 283 15.53 10.70 1.76
C GLU A 283 14.17 9.99 1.67
N ALA A 284 13.94 9.27 0.58
CA ALA A 284 12.75 8.45 0.42
C ALA A 284 12.67 7.36 1.51
N ASP A 285 13.76 6.64 1.76
CA ASP A 285 13.76 5.60 2.81
C ASP A 285 13.57 6.20 4.21
N LEU A 286 14.07 7.42 4.45
CA LEU A 286 13.81 8.16 5.70
C LEU A 286 12.31 8.44 5.87
N PHE A 287 11.67 9.04 4.86
CA PHE A 287 10.23 9.32 4.93
C PHE A 287 9.40 8.05 5.02
N GLU A 288 9.75 6.98 4.30
CA GLU A 288 9.05 5.70 4.41
C GLU A 288 9.16 5.14 5.84
N THR A 289 10.35 5.19 6.45
CA THR A 289 10.59 4.69 7.81
C THR A 289 9.80 5.47 8.86
N ILE A 290 9.69 6.79 8.69
CA ILE A 290 8.84 7.66 9.52
C ILE A 290 7.36 7.33 9.29
N GLY A 291 6.93 7.23 8.04
CA GLY A 291 5.53 6.95 7.67
C GLY A 291 5.04 5.60 8.21
N ARG A 292 5.91 4.59 8.23
CA ARG A 292 5.64 3.28 8.84
C ARG A 292 5.69 3.29 10.37
N GLY A 293 6.05 4.40 11.01
CA GLY A 293 6.14 4.55 12.46
C GLY A 293 7.35 3.86 13.10
N ARG A 294 8.34 3.42 12.30
CA ARG A 294 9.58 2.80 12.82
C ARG A 294 10.51 3.85 13.42
N LEU A 295 10.42 5.09 12.96
CA LEU A 295 11.22 6.21 13.42
C LEU A 295 10.33 7.39 13.83
N SER A 296 10.62 7.96 15.00
CA SER A 296 9.89 9.12 15.50
C SER A 296 10.27 10.38 14.71
N PRO A 297 9.29 11.15 14.17
CA PRO A 297 9.56 12.45 13.57
C PRO A 297 10.31 13.41 14.49
N VAL A 298 10.09 13.31 15.81
CA VAL A 298 10.77 14.14 16.82
C VAL A 298 12.27 13.83 16.88
N ALA A 299 12.64 12.55 16.85
CA ALA A 299 14.04 12.15 16.89
C ALA A 299 14.79 12.66 15.65
N VAL A 300 14.15 12.58 14.48
CA VAL A 300 14.71 13.11 13.23
C VAL A 300 14.86 14.63 13.30
N ALA A 301 13.82 15.33 13.75
CA ALA A 301 13.86 16.79 13.90
C ALA A 301 14.95 17.25 14.88
N GLU A 302 15.21 16.52 15.97
CA GLU A 302 16.29 16.83 16.91
C GLU A 302 17.69 16.60 16.33
N ILE A 303 17.85 15.65 15.41
CA ILE A 303 19.12 15.44 14.69
C ILE A 303 19.35 16.58 13.68
N LEU A 304 18.30 16.98 12.95
CA LEU A 304 18.37 18.08 11.98
C LEU A 304 18.60 19.44 12.65
N PHE A 305 18.05 19.63 13.85
CA PHE A 305 18.17 20.87 14.62
C PHE A 305 18.66 20.60 16.04
N PRO A 306 19.98 20.38 16.24
CA PRO A 306 20.55 20.10 17.57
C PRO A 306 20.24 21.18 18.62
N ALA A 307 20.09 22.44 18.19
CA ALA A 307 19.70 23.56 19.05
C ALA A 307 18.28 23.47 19.64
N LEU A 308 17.45 22.55 19.12
CA LEU A 308 16.07 22.31 19.54
C LEU A 308 15.90 21.03 20.36
N LYS A 309 17.00 20.33 20.67
CA LYS A 309 17.01 19.09 21.47
C LYS A 309 16.29 19.30 22.82
N GLY A 310 15.27 18.50 23.10
CA GLY A 310 14.42 18.62 24.29
C GLY A 310 13.28 19.66 24.20
N LYS A 311 13.37 20.66 23.31
CA LYS A 311 12.28 21.63 23.08
C LYS A 311 11.18 21.05 22.19
N ILE A 312 11.54 20.18 21.25
CA ILE A 312 10.58 19.55 20.30
C ILE A 312 9.73 18.49 21.03
N ALA A 313 10.33 17.63 21.85
CA ALA A 313 9.59 16.68 22.69
C ALA A 313 8.63 17.39 23.67
N SER A 314 9.05 18.55 24.21
CA SER A 314 8.18 19.41 25.04
C SER A 314 7.04 19.98 24.20
N ALA A 315 7.28 20.54 23.01
CA ALA A 315 6.24 21.12 22.14
C ALA A 315 5.24 20.08 21.58
N VAL A 316 5.68 18.85 21.33
CA VAL A 316 4.85 17.77 20.76
C VAL A 316 4.04 17.02 21.83
N SER A 317 4.46 17.06 23.11
CA SER A 317 3.80 16.33 24.21
C SER A 317 2.97 17.18 25.19
N LYS A 318 2.85 18.51 25.00
CA LYS A 318 2.05 19.32 25.94
C LYS A 318 0.59 18.88 25.89
N LYS A 319 0.13 18.24 26.97
CA LYS A 319 -1.26 17.83 27.11
C LYS A 319 -2.09 19.07 27.40
N LYS A 320 -3.14 19.30 26.60
CA LYS A 320 -4.06 20.42 26.86
C LYS A 320 -4.75 20.21 28.20
N ILE A 321 -4.86 21.28 28.98
CA ILE A 321 -5.69 21.32 30.18
C ILE A 321 -7.14 21.27 29.70
N GLN A 322 -7.79 20.15 29.97
CA GLN A 322 -9.18 19.87 29.60
C GLN A 322 -9.83 19.07 30.75
N ASP A 323 -11.14 19.23 30.91
CA ASP A 323 -11.94 18.61 31.98
C ASP A 323 -11.74 17.08 32.03
N ASN A 324 -11.68 16.42 30.86
CA ASN A 324 -11.48 14.97 30.75
C ASN A 324 -10.14 14.45 31.33
N ARG A 325 -9.18 15.35 31.58
CA ARG A 325 -7.84 15.07 32.11
C ARG A 325 -7.53 15.88 33.36
N ALA A 326 -8.51 16.57 33.94
CA ALA A 326 -8.32 17.46 35.09
C ALA A 326 -7.66 16.76 36.29
N ARG A 327 -7.96 15.47 36.51
CA ARG A 327 -7.34 14.63 37.56
C ARG A 327 -5.82 14.45 37.40
N LEU A 328 -5.27 14.62 36.20
CA LEU A 328 -3.82 14.58 35.97
C LEU A 328 -3.13 15.90 36.36
N PHE A 329 -3.89 16.98 36.52
CA PHE A 329 -3.35 18.33 36.65
C PHE A 329 -3.54 18.94 38.03
N ILE A 330 -4.52 18.47 38.82
CA ILE A 330 -4.87 19.04 40.12
C ILE A 330 -4.75 17.99 41.23
N ARG A 331 -4.32 18.43 42.41
CA ARG A 331 -4.31 17.68 43.67
C ARG A 331 -4.95 18.52 44.79
N GLY A 332 -5.56 17.88 45.78
CA GLY A 332 -6.21 18.55 46.91
C GLY A 332 -7.04 17.58 47.76
N SER A 333 -7.50 18.03 48.93
CA SER A 333 -8.54 17.34 49.69
C SER A 333 -9.83 17.26 48.84
N GLY A 334 -10.75 16.33 49.12
CA GLY A 334 -12.04 16.27 48.40
C GLY A 334 -12.03 15.70 46.97
N LEU A 335 -10.88 15.31 46.41
CA LEU A 335 -10.79 14.63 45.10
C LEU A 335 -11.11 13.12 45.22
N THR A 336 -12.33 12.78 45.63
CA THR A 336 -12.78 11.38 45.70
C THR A 336 -12.99 10.76 44.30
N PRO A 337 -12.76 9.44 44.13
CA PRO A 337 -13.13 8.72 42.91
C PRO A 337 -14.64 8.90 42.62
N GLY A 338 -15.01 9.36 41.43
CA GLY A 338 -16.41 9.55 41.01
C GLY A 338 -16.87 11.00 40.82
N ILE A 339 -16.17 11.99 41.37
CA ILE A 339 -16.49 13.42 41.17
C ILE A 339 -15.89 13.92 39.85
N SER A 340 -16.71 14.59 39.03
CA SER A 340 -16.29 15.29 37.81
C SER A 340 -15.59 16.61 38.18
N ILE A 341 -14.52 16.94 37.46
CA ILE A 341 -13.73 18.16 37.70
C ILE A 341 -13.77 19.01 36.43
N HIS A 342 -14.14 20.27 36.58
CA HIS A 342 -14.29 21.22 35.48
C HIS A 342 -13.45 22.47 35.73
N PHE A 343 -12.85 23.03 34.68
CA PHE A 343 -12.15 24.30 34.80
C PHE A 343 -13.11 25.47 34.53
N GLY A 344 -13.11 26.48 35.40
CA GLY A 344 -13.97 27.65 35.31
C GLY A 344 -13.73 28.45 34.02
N GLN A 345 -14.77 28.57 33.19
CA GLN A 345 -14.70 29.33 31.93
C GLN A 345 -14.63 30.85 32.12
N CYS A 346 -14.92 31.34 33.34
CA CYS A 346 -14.90 32.75 33.70
C CYS A 346 -13.48 33.29 33.89
N CYS A 347 -12.61 32.56 34.58
CA CYS A 347 -11.24 32.99 34.93
C CYS A 347 -10.14 32.21 34.20
N THR A 348 -10.46 31.08 33.54
CA THR A 348 -9.51 30.28 32.73
C THR A 348 -8.22 29.95 33.49
N PRO A 349 -8.27 29.16 34.59
CA PRO A 349 -7.12 28.93 35.48
C PRO A 349 -5.93 28.28 34.76
N LEU A 350 -4.71 28.74 35.07
CA LEU A 350 -3.45 28.28 34.46
C LEU A 350 -2.49 27.75 35.54
N PRO A 351 -1.57 26.83 35.17
CA PRO A 351 -0.49 26.41 36.05
C PRO A 351 0.29 27.62 36.58
N GLY A 352 0.50 27.67 37.90
CA GLY A 352 1.11 28.81 38.58
C GLY A 352 0.13 29.81 39.18
N ASP A 353 -1.15 29.79 38.77
CA ASP A 353 -2.20 30.53 39.48
C ASP A 353 -2.51 29.84 40.82
N ARG A 354 -2.88 30.63 41.83
CA ARG A 354 -3.50 30.10 43.05
C ARG A 354 -4.95 29.71 42.71
N ILE A 355 -5.29 28.44 42.88
CA ILE A 355 -6.60 27.88 42.51
C ILE A 355 -7.38 27.44 43.75
N VAL A 356 -8.70 27.48 43.62
CA VAL A 356 -9.67 26.98 44.60
C VAL A 356 -10.75 26.19 43.86
N GLY A 357 -11.37 25.23 44.53
CA GLY A 357 -12.46 24.43 44.00
C GLY A 357 -13.78 24.78 44.68
N ILE A 358 -14.86 24.86 43.90
CA ILE A 358 -16.23 24.99 44.40
C ILE A 358 -16.99 23.72 44.06
N MET A 359 -17.59 23.09 45.07
CA MET A 359 -18.41 21.89 44.91
C MET A 359 -19.85 22.29 44.55
N GLU A 360 -20.23 22.08 43.29
CA GLU A 360 -21.59 22.30 42.82
C GLU A 360 -22.37 20.97 42.76
N PRO A 361 -23.61 20.89 43.31
CA PRO A 361 -24.38 19.63 43.39
C PRO A 361 -24.58 18.91 42.05
N GLU A 362 -24.73 19.64 40.94
CA GLU A 362 -25.02 19.06 39.62
C GLU A 362 -23.79 18.96 38.70
N LYS A 363 -22.78 19.80 38.90
CA LYS A 363 -21.59 19.87 38.01
C LYS A 363 -20.37 19.18 38.59
N GLY A 364 -20.35 18.90 39.90
CA GLY A 364 -19.16 18.42 40.58
C GLY A 364 -18.24 19.58 40.97
N LEU A 365 -16.93 19.38 40.87
CA LEU A 365 -15.92 20.34 41.35
C LEU A 365 -15.50 21.30 40.24
N THR A 366 -15.85 22.58 40.37
CA THR A 366 -15.42 23.64 39.43
C THR A 366 -14.20 24.37 39.98
N VAL A 367 -13.14 24.48 39.17
CA VAL A 367 -11.84 25.03 39.54
C VAL A 367 -11.76 26.49 39.10
N HIS A 368 -11.52 27.39 40.05
CA HIS A 368 -11.39 28.83 39.84
C HIS A 368 -10.00 29.33 40.26
N THR A 369 -9.60 30.49 39.74
CA THR A 369 -8.50 31.25 40.35
C THR A 369 -9.01 31.93 41.62
N ILE A 370 -8.15 32.09 42.63
CA ILE A 370 -8.53 32.66 43.93
C ILE A 370 -9.10 34.09 43.84
N ASP A 371 -8.77 34.80 42.76
CA ASP A 371 -9.20 36.16 42.47
C ASP A 371 -10.36 36.25 41.47
N CYS A 372 -11.08 35.14 41.26
CA CYS A 372 -12.21 35.12 40.34
C CYS A 372 -13.43 35.86 40.92
N GLN A 373 -14.01 36.80 40.17
CA GLN A 373 -15.14 37.62 40.66
C GLN A 373 -16.38 36.79 41.01
N LYS A 374 -16.60 35.66 40.31
CA LYS A 374 -17.73 34.75 40.58
C LYS A 374 -17.67 34.06 41.94
N LEU A 375 -16.50 34.01 42.57
CA LEU A 375 -16.36 33.41 43.89
C LEU A 375 -17.13 34.17 44.97
N ALA A 376 -17.45 35.46 44.75
CA ALA A 376 -18.26 36.25 45.67
C ALA A 376 -19.67 35.64 45.88
N GLU A 377 -20.21 34.91 44.91
CA GLU A 377 -21.52 34.25 45.01
C GLU A 377 -21.53 33.08 46.00
N PHE A 378 -20.35 32.54 46.35
CA PHE A 378 -20.19 31.37 47.23
C PHE A 378 -19.53 31.72 48.56
N ALA A 379 -19.34 33.02 48.85
CA ALA A 379 -18.63 33.48 50.03
C ALA A 379 -19.35 33.17 51.36
N ASP A 380 -20.67 32.97 51.32
CA ASP A 380 -21.50 32.73 52.52
C ASP A 380 -21.56 31.25 52.94
N ASP A 381 -21.09 30.32 52.11
CA ASP A 381 -21.11 28.88 52.38
C ASP A 381 -19.69 28.29 52.35
N ASP A 382 -19.05 28.20 53.52
CA ASP A 382 -17.72 27.62 53.65
C ASP A 382 -17.67 26.12 53.30
N SER A 383 -18.81 25.42 53.26
CA SER A 383 -18.84 23.96 53.06
C SER A 383 -18.60 23.54 51.61
N VAL A 384 -18.78 24.44 50.64
CA VAL A 384 -18.56 24.16 49.22
C VAL A 384 -17.10 24.36 48.78
N TRP A 385 -16.26 24.94 49.64
CA TRP A 385 -14.89 25.31 49.29
C TRP A 385 -13.93 24.15 49.44
N GLN A 386 -13.07 24.00 48.45
CA GLN A 386 -12.00 23.02 48.45
C GLN A 386 -10.66 23.66 48.07
N ASP A 387 -9.64 23.44 48.91
CA ASP A 387 -8.27 23.82 48.63
C ASP A 387 -7.65 22.91 47.54
N LEU A 388 -7.14 23.54 46.48
CA LEU A 388 -6.60 22.84 45.32
C LEU A 388 -5.21 23.35 44.99
N GLN A 389 -4.39 22.47 44.44
CA GLN A 389 -3.04 22.80 43.98
C GLN A 389 -2.76 22.16 42.63
N TRP A 390 -1.93 22.83 41.85
CA TRP A 390 -1.40 22.25 40.63
C TRP A 390 -0.45 21.08 40.95
N THR A 391 -0.43 20.11 40.06
CA THR A 391 0.53 18.99 40.09
C THR A 391 1.80 19.38 39.33
N PRO A 392 2.95 18.74 39.61
CA PRO A 392 4.18 18.94 38.83
C PRO A 392 4.00 18.65 37.33
N GLN A 393 3.10 17.72 36.99
CA GLN A 393 2.78 17.38 35.60
C GLN A 393 2.06 18.53 34.88
N ALA A 394 1.23 19.29 35.59
CA ALA A 394 0.60 20.50 35.04
C ALA A 394 1.62 21.60 34.78
N GLU A 395 2.59 21.78 35.68
CA GLU A 395 3.59 22.85 35.59
C GLU A 395 4.61 22.64 34.47
N GLN A 396 4.95 21.38 34.14
CA GLN A 396 6.03 21.06 33.19
C GLN A 396 5.54 20.54 31.83
N GLY A 397 4.29 20.08 31.74
CA GLY A 397 3.81 19.30 30.60
C GLY A 397 2.44 19.68 30.07
N ALA A 398 1.86 20.79 30.51
CA ALA A 398 0.52 21.23 30.08
C ALA A 398 0.53 22.53 29.28
N VAL A 399 -0.54 22.73 28.51
CA VAL A 399 -0.89 24.03 27.90
C VAL A 399 -2.32 24.38 28.26
N GLY A 400 -2.51 25.61 28.73
CA GLY A 400 -3.80 26.17 29.08
C GLY A 400 -4.20 27.31 28.13
N ILE A 401 -5.38 27.85 28.34
CA ILE A 401 -5.91 28.96 27.55
C ILE A 401 -5.94 30.19 28.46
N ALA A 402 -5.31 31.28 28.04
CA ALA A 402 -5.46 32.58 28.65
C ALA A 402 -6.44 33.41 27.82
N ARG A 403 -7.53 33.85 28.45
CA ARG A 403 -8.43 34.84 27.84
C ARG A 403 -7.94 36.25 28.17
N LEU A 404 -7.57 37.00 27.16
CA LEU A 404 -7.12 38.39 27.27
C LEU A 404 -8.16 39.33 26.68
N ARG A 405 -8.35 40.46 27.34
CA ARG A 405 -9.11 41.61 26.83
C ARG A 405 -8.12 42.74 26.59
N ALA A 406 -8.00 43.19 25.36
CA ALA A 406 -7.13 44.30 24.99
C ALA A 406 -7.94 45.40 24.29
N THR A 407 -7.68 46.66 24.64
CA THR A 407 -8.21 47.83 23.94
C THR A 407 -7.10 48.37 23.05
N VAL A 408 -7.38 48.47 21.76
CA VAL A 408 -6.38 48.69 20.71
C VAL A 408 -6.81 49.85 19.83
N LYS A 409 -5.84 50.68 19.39
CA LYS A 409 -6.08 51.78 18.45
C LYS A 409 -6.59 51.26 17.11
N ASN A 410 -7.62 51.91 16.59
CA ASN A 410 -8.21 51.60 15.30
C ASN A 410 -7.38 52.24 14.16
N GLY A 411 -6.41 51.48 13.64
CA GLY A 411 -5.55 51.92 12.55
C GLY A 411 -5.21 50.79 11.58
N ILE A 412 -4.84 51.15 10.35
CA ILE A 412 -4.46 50.19 9.31
C ILE A 412 -3.23 49.40 9.79
N GLY A 413 -3.34 48.06 9.77
CA GLY A 413 -2.25 47.16 10.13
C GLY A 413 -2.03 46.94 11.63
N VAL A 414 -2.74 47.67 12.51
CA VAL A 414 -2.55 47.57 13.97
C VAL A 414 -2.87 46.18 14.51
N LEU A 415 -3.99 45.58 14.09
CA LEU A 415 -4.34 44.21 14.49
C LEU A 415 -3.30 43.17 14.03
N GLY A 416 -2.68 43.39 12.86
CA GLY A 416 -1.59 42.57 12.35
C GLY A 416 -0.33 42.64 13.22
N GLN A 417 -0.01 43.82 13.76
CA GLN A 417 1.10 43.99 14.70
C GLN A 417 0.85 43.24 16.01
N VAL A 418 -0.37 43.36 16.57
CA VAL A 418 -0.77 42.68 17.81
C VAL A 418 -0.70 41.16 17.66
N THR A 419 -1.23 40.62 16.56
CA THR A 419 -1.24 39.17 16.29
C THR A 419 0.16 38.62 16.02
N THR A 420 1.00 39.36 15.29
CA THR A 420 2.42 38.99 15.06
C THR A 420 3.18 38.93 16.39
N LEU A 421 3.02 39.94 17.25
CA LEU A 421 3.69 40.00 18.56
C LEU A 421 3.32 38.81 19.47
N ILE A 422 2.05 38.39 19.45
CA ILE A 422 1.59 37.18 20.17
C ILE A 422 2.35 35.94 19.68
N GLY A 423 2.51 35.81 18.36
CA GLY A 423 3.26 34.71 17.75
C GLY A 423 4.76 34.72 18.10
N GLU A 424 5.39 35.90 18.15
CA GLU A 424 6.80 36.07 18.50
C GLU A 424 7.12 35.64 19.94
N VAL A 425 6.21 35.93 20.89
CA VAL A 425 6.33 35.49 22.29
C VAL A 425 6.05 33.99 22.46
N GLY A 426 5.53 33.33 21.43
CA GLY A 426 5.23 31.90 21.42
C GLY A 426 3.82 31.55 21.91
N GLY A 427 2.87 32.50 21.80
CA GLY A 427 1.45 32.27 22.02
C GLY A 427 0.73 31.84 20.74
N ASN A 428 -0.16 30.86 20.83
CA ASN A 428 -1.00 30.45 19.70
C ASN A 428 -2.43 31.00 19.87
N ILE A 429 -2.93 31.76 18.90
CA ILE A 429 -4.27 32.36 18.98
C ILE A 429 -5.31 31.32 18.57
N ARG A 430 -6.15 30.90 19.52
CA ARG A 430 -7.25 29.95 19.28
C ARG A 430 -8.52 30.64 18.82
N ASN A 431 -8.82 31.80 19.40
CA ASN A 431 -9.99 32.57 19.10
C ASN A 431 -9.67 34.07 19.18
N LEU A 432 -10.29 34.84 18.31
CA LEU A 432 -10.17 36.29 18.28
C LEU A 432 -11.56 36.86 17.98
N ASN A 433 -12.06 37.68 18.89
CA ASN A 433 -13.34 38.36 18.74
C ASN A 433 -13.16 39.87 18.90
N LEU A 434 -13.68 40.64 17.94
CA LEU A 434 -13.66 42.09 17.96
C LEU A 434 -14.96 42.60 18.59
N ALA A 435 -14.85 43.47 19.59
CA ALA A 435 -15.97 44.06 20.31
C ALA A 435 -15.81 45.59 20.40
N HIS A 436 -16.92 46.28 20.69
CA HIS A 436 -16.97 47.73 20.98
C HIS A 436 -16.10 48.59 20.04
N ARG A 437 -16.33 48.50 18.73
CA ARG A 437 -15.58 49.27 17.75
C ARG A 437 -16.06 50.73 17.71
N GLN A 438 -15.15 51.65 18.01
CA GLN A 438 -15.31 53.09 17.87
C GLN A 438 -14.36 53.62 16.78
N GLU A 439 -14.42 54.91 16.49
CA GLU A 439 -13.56 55.52 15.46
C GLU A 439 -12.08 55.39 15.82
N ASP A 440 -11.70 55.68 17.07
CA ASP A 440 -10.30 55.69 17.51
C ASP A 440 -9.81 54.38 18.11
N PHE A 441 -10.70 53.55 18.68
CA PHE A 441 -10.33 52.34 19.42
C PHE A 441 -11.33 51.20 19.21
N PHE A 442 -10.88 49.97 19.45
CA PHE A 442 -11.74 48.79 19.53
C PHE A 442 -11.22 47.80 20.58
N ASP A 443 -12.14 47.02 21.14
CA ASP A 443 -11.78 45.94 22.05
C ASP A 443 -11.54 44.63 21.30
N VAL A 444 -10.58 43.86 21.77
CA VAL A 444 -10.27 42.52 21.27
C VAL A 444 -10.27 41.54 22.42
N LEU A 445 -11.07 40.50 22.28
CA LEU A 445 -11.04 39.32 23.14
C LEU A 445 -10.22 38.22 22.45
N LEU A 446 -9.12 37.83 23.07
CA LEU A 446 -8.15 36.88 22.54
C LEU A 446 -8.12 35.65 23.45
N ASP A 447 -8.40 34.47 22.91
CA ASP A 447 -8.10 33.21 23.59
C ASP A 447 -6.77 32.69 23.08
N VAL A 448 -5.73 32.78 23.91
CA VAL A 448 -4.34 32.42 23.55
C VAL A 448 -3.92 31.17 24.31
N GLU A 449 -3.37 30.18 23.61
CA GLU A 449 -2.76 29.02 24.25
C GLU A 449 -1.40 29.40 24.84
N VAL A 450 -1.25 29.19 26.14
CA VAL A 450 -0.08 29.53 26.94
C VAL A 450 0.38 28.34 27.78
N GLN A 451 1.59 28.43 28.33
CA GLN A 451 2.22 27.32 29.05
C GLN A 451 1.85 27.38 30.53
N ASP A 452 2.01 28.55 31.13
CA ASP A 452 1.77 28.83 32.54
C ASP A 452 1.34 30.29 32.72
N ALA A 453 1.01 30.67 33.96
CA ALA A 453 0.66 32.03 34.34
C ALA A 453 1.80 33.03 34.08
N LYS A 454 3.07 32.59 34.16
CA LYS A 454 4.25 33.43 33.88
C LYS A 454 4.32 33.80 32.40
N HIS A 455 4.14 32.83 31.50
CA HIS A 455 4.10 33.06 30.06
C HIS A 455 2.96 34.01 29.67
N ALA A 456 1.76 33.83 30.26
CA ALA A 456 0.66 34.77 30.06
C ALA A 456 1.03 36.20 30.51
N THR A 457 1.70 36.33 31.65
CA THR A 457 2.16 37.64 32.17
C THR A 457 3.19 38.29 31.24
N THR A 458 4.16 37.51 30.73
CA THR A 458 5.14 37.99 29.74
C THR A 458 4.45 38.47 28.47
N LEU A 459 3.45 37.74 27.99
CA LEU A 459 2.69 38.10 26.80
C LEU A 459 1.87 39.38 27.01
N ILE A 460 1.22 39.54 28.16
CA ILE A 460 0.53 40.78 28.54
C ILE A 460 1.53 41.95 28.59
N ALA A 461 2.71 41.76 29.20
CA ALA A 461 3.73 42.80 29.27
C ALA A 461 4.24 43.21 27.87
N ALA A 462 4.47 42.24 26.98
CA ALA A 462 4.85 42.50 25.60
C ALA A 462 3.77 43.29 24.85
N LEU A 463 2.49 42.89 25.00
CA LEU A 463 1.37 43.60 24.42
C LEU A 463 1.25 45.04 24.95
N ARG A 464 1.42 45.27 26.26
CA ARG A 464 1.42 46.62 26.85
C ARG A 464 2.56 47.51 26.36
N ALA A 465 3.68 46.92 25.97
CA ALA A 465 4.81 47.67 25.43
C ALA A 465 4.54 48.18 24.00
N ASN A 466 3.53 47.67 23.30
CA ASN A 466 3.16 48.14 21.97
C ASN A 466 2.38 49.46 22.07
N PRO A 467 2.84 50.57 21.43
CA PRO A 467 2.16 51.87 21.48
C PRO A 467 0.72 51.89 20.94
N SER A 468 0.34 50.84 20.21
CA SER A 468 -1.01 50.68 19.64
C SER A 468 -1.99 50.02 20.61
N VAL A 469 -1.52 49.44 21.71
CA VAL A 469 -2.34 48.81 22.76
C VAL A 469 -2.46 49.79 23.93
N GLU A 470 -3.68 50.21 24.24
CA GLU A 470 -3.94 51.16 25.33
C GLU A 470 -4.02 50.43 26.68
N ASN A 471 -4.76 49.31 26.70
CA ASN A 471 -4.86 48.45 27.86
C ASN A 471 -4.91 46.99 27.44
N VAL A 472 -4.38 46.10 28.27
CA VAL A 472 -4.57 44.65 28.14
C VAL A 472 -4.53 44.00 29.51
N ASP A 473 -5.56 43.20 29.77
CA ASP A 473 -5.74 42.46 31.01
C ASP A 473 -6.21 41.03 30.73
N ARG A 474 -5.88 40.12 31.65
CA ARG A 474 -6.45 38.78 31.67
C ARG A 474 -7.84 38.85 32.29
N VAL A 475 -8.82 38.20 31.65
CA VAL A 475 -10.19 38.15 32.15
C VAL A 475 -10.24 37.26 33.39
N LYS A 476 -10.79 37.78 34.50
CA LYS A 476 -10.85 37.10 35.82
C LYS A 476 -12.27 36.78 36.28
N GLY A 477 -13.20 36.65 35.32
CA GLY A 477 -14.61 36.37 35.56
C GLY A 477 -15.45 37.62 35.68
#